data_AF-A0A958NSS9-F1
#
_entry.id   AF-A0A958NSS9-F1
#
_cell.length_a   1.000
_cell.length_b   1.000
_cell.length_c   1.000
_cell.angle_alpha   90.00
_cell.angle_beta   90.00
_cell.angle_gamma   90.00
#
_symmetry.space_group_name_H-M   'P 1'
#
loop_
_entity.id
_entity.type
_entity.pdbx_description
1 polymer ?
#
loop_
_entity_poly.entity_id
_entity_poly.type
_entity_poly.pdbx_seq_one_letter_code
_entity_poly.pdbx_strand_id
1 'polypeptide(L)'
;MKYTFLFICLCITLFVSGQTQVELQLQLLTPDVIGEATIDQESTFPWMKEVNNAITAQLEKEKGDKDILVFVTIHRNRPPEVTVAGRPEVNKNTARQLTTSILKLKSPKTKYSDYSFAVIAKVNEGGDKSDKFLPAYTLPDAAEIARFQKLEMGAKLKDLQTTMREEILPIAAVYETTVDAKFKGVLRVGKFVSEGNYVSTIEDLTDKNPDYWRAVLEMSSGNQLIPFTKACMHIEKGELGIAQNLLFIMNFFSEENTLPAMYMTEISRKIDLILADLTVEINKGMALHDKGKYNEAIKLYENLLKTFPYSAWLNYELYFSKAMQIDDPALSGQEWDRFKSIIYACDPMYPINAKATSGKEGYLLFRRHEVANLFKEKDKIKHDIVEFADIAFELENYSYAAQIYWLILSYFSEEEYGNRNMLAHFLYCLDKLGDQKIKENFTLDTETEFKKLEQEHRKVMEESSIYQSFKEKE
;
A
#
# COMPACT_ATOMS: atom_id res chain seq x y z
N MET A 1 11.03 1.47 -8.79
CA MET A 1 10.33 1.93 -10.02
C MET A 1 11.29 1.92 -11.19
N LYS A 2 11.12 1.00 -12.14
CA LYS A 2 11.75 1.12 -13.46
C LYS A 2 10.88 2.09 -14.26
N TYR A 3 11.43 3.23 -14.66
CA TYR A 3 10.71 4.19 -15.50
C TYR A 3 10.43 3.56 -16.86
N THR A 4 9.15 3.52 -17.26
CA THR A 4 8.76 3.04 -18.60
C THR A 4 9.21 4.07 -19.63
N PHE A 5 10.12 3.66 -20.52
CA PHE A 5 10.52 4.48 -21.66
C PHE A 5 9.41 4.45 -22.70
N LEU A 6 8.56 5.48 -22.73
CA LEU A 6 7.72 5.72 -23.90
C LEU A 6 8.59 6.37 -24.99
N PHE A 7 9.08 5.54 -25.91
CA PHE A 7 9.87 5.98 -27.06
C PHE A 7 8.97 6.66 -28.10
N ILE A 8 8.63 7.95 -27.89
CA ILE A 8 8.13 8.79 -28.98
C ILE A 8 9.34 9.48 -29.61
N CYS A 9 10.03 8.77 -30.52
CA CYS A 9 11.05 9.37 -31.39
C CYS A 9 10.33 10.25 -32.43
N LEU A 10 10.13 11.53 -32.12
CA LEU A 10 9.80 12.52 -33.15
C LEU A 10 11.11 13.07 -33.73
N CYS A 11 11.82 12.27 -34.52
CA CYS A 11 13.01 12.72 -35.24
C CYS A 11 12.59 13.67 -36.38
N ILE A 12 12.57 14.98 -36.11
CA ILE A 12 12.55 15.99 -37.18
C ILE A 12 14.00 16.41 -37.40
N THR A 13 14.73 15.70 -38.26
CA THR A 13 16.05 16.15 -38.73
C THR A 13 15.88 16.90 -40.05
N LEU A 14 15.93 18.23 -40.00
CA LEU A 14 16.21 19.05 -41.19
C LEU A 14 17.73 19.24 -41.27
N PHE A 15 18.37 18.55 -42.20
CA PHE A 15 19.80 18.68 -42.43
C PHE A 15 20.10 19.99 -43.16
N VAL A 16 20.63 20.97 -42.42
CA VAL A 16 21.34 22.12 -42.97
C VAL A 16 22.68 22.23 -42.24
N SER A 17 23.79 22.12 -42.97
CA SER A 17 25.14 22.16 -42.40
C SER A 17 25.39 23.50 -41.69
N GLY A 18 25.67 23.45 -40.38
CA GLY A 18 26.02 24.62 -39.56
C GLY A 18 24.97 25.09 -38.55
N GLN A 19 23.81 24.41 -38.44
CA GLN A 19 22.81 24.67 -37.40
C GLN A 19 23.01 23.75 -36.19
N THR A 20 22.72 24.27 -34.98
CA THR A 20 22.71 23.49 -33.73
C THR A 20 21.71 22.35 -33.84
N GLN A 21 22.15 21.12 -33.59
CA GLN A 21 21.27 19.95 -33.60
C GLN A 21 20.66 19.75 -32.20
N VAL A 22 19.35 19.54 -32.13
CA VAL A 22 18.65 19.23 -30.86
C VAL A 22 17.86 17.95 -31.04
N GLU A 23 18.20 16.93 -30.25
CA GLU A 23 17.46 15.67 -30.15
C GLU A 23 16.74 15.63 -28.80
N LEU A 24 15.44 15.32 -28.80
CA LEU A 24 14.62 15.25 -27.59
C LEU A 24 14.16 13.82 -27.31
N GLN A 25 14.24 13.42 -26.04
CA GLN A 25 13.66 12.20 -25.51
C GLN A 25 12.70 12.54 -24.38
N LEU A 26 11.46 12.06 -24.47
CA LEU A 26 10.47 12.17 -23.41
C LEU A 26 10.62 10.97 -22.45
N GLN A 27 10.64 11.24 -21.16
CA GLN A 27 10.60 10.22 -20.11
C GLN A 27 9.45 10.54 -19.16
N LEU A 28 8.50 9.61 -19.02
CA LEU A 28 7.46 9.70 -17.99
C LEU A 28 8.09 9.42 -16.62
N LEU A 29 7.84 10.31 -15.66
CA LEU A 29 8.24 10.11 -14.27
C LEU A 29 7.08 9.58 -13.46
N THR A 30 5.88 10.09 -13.73
CA THR A 30 4.63 9.48 -13.29
C THR A 30 4.30 8.31 -14.23
N PRO A 31 4.05 7.09 -13.70
CA PRO A 31 3.76 5.94 -14.53
C PRO A 31 2.52 6.10 -15.42
N ASP A 32 2.57 5.51 -16.61
CA ASP A 32 1.49 5.62 -17.62
C ASP A 32 0.17 4.97 -17.16
N VAL A 33 0.26 3.92 -16.34
CA VAL A 33 -0.91 3.20 -15.78
C VAL A 33 -1.72 4.02 -14.76
N ILE A 34 -1.34 5.27 -14.43
CA ILE A 34 -2.27 6.22 -13.79
C ILE A 34 -2.68 7.37 -14.71
N GLY A 35 -2.10 7.46 -15.91
CA GLY A 35 -2.34 8.51 -16.87
C GLY A 35 -3.81 8.60 -17.27
N GLU A 36 -4.45 7.48 -17.60
CA GLU A 36 -5.87 7.45 -18.00
C GLU A 36 -6.81 8.01 -16.91
N ALA A 37 -6.55 7.72 -15.64
CA ALA A 37 -7.32 8.26 -14.53
C ALA A 37 -6.97 9.73 -14.22
N THR A 38 -5.72 10.13 -14.42
CA THR A 38 -5.16 11.40 -13.90
C THR A 38 -5.22 12.54 -14.90
N ILE A 39 -4.97 12.27 -16.18
CA ILE A 39 -4.88 13.28 -17.23
C ILE A 39 -6.00 13.11 -18.26
N ASP A 40 -6.39 14.23 -18.86
CA ASP A 40 -7.15 14.20 -20.11
C ASP A 40 -6.15 14.11 -21.27
N GLN A 41 -6.07 12.94 -21.90
CA GLN A 41 -5.09 12.67 -22.97
C GLN A 41 -5.31 13.56 -24.20
N GLU A 42 -6.56 13.93 -24.50
CA GLU A 42 -6.90 14.76 -25.68
C GLU A 42 -6.32 16.16 -25.56
N SER A 43 -6.22 16.71 -24.35
CA SER A 43 -5.60 18.02 -24.11
C SER A 43 -4.13 17.90 -23.71
N THR A 44 -3.73 16.84 -23.02
CA THR A 44 -2.38 16.72 -22.44
C THR A 44 -1.33 16.38 -23.49
N PHE A 45 -1.58 15.44 -24.39
CA PHE A 45 -0.58 15.03 -25.38
C PHE A 45 -0.27 16.15 -26.41
N PRO A 46 -1.24 16.91 -26.93
CA PRO A 46 -0.94 18.08 -27.75
C PRO A 46 -0.15 19.14 -27.00
N TRP A 47 -0.48 19.40 -25.74
CA TRP A 47 0.26 20.36 -24.92
C TRP A 47 1.72 19.90 -24.66
N MET A 48 1.96 18.61 -24.38
CA MET A 48 3.33 18.07 -24.27
C MET A 48 4.14 18.26 -25.56
N LYS A 49 3.48 18.17 -26.73
CA LYS A 49 4.12 18.48 -28.01
C LYS A 49 4.48 19.96 -28.13
N GLU A 50 3.63 20.87 -27.66
CA GLU A 50 3.95 22.30 -27.59
C GLU A 50 5.11 22.59 -26.63
N VAL A 51 5.18 21.88 -25.51
CA VAL A 51 6.33 21.94 -24.57
C VAL A 51 7.62 21.53 -25.29
N ASN A 52 7.62 20.40 -26.02
CA ASN A 52 8.77 19.96 -26.81
C ASN A 52 9.18 21.01 -27.85
N ASN A 53 8.21 21.60 -28.57
CA ASN A 53 8.50 22.64 -29.55
C ASN A 53 9.12 23.89 -28.90
N ALA A 54 8.63 24.29 -27.72
CA ALA A 54 9.17 25.42 -26.97
C ALA A 54 10.60 25.17 -26.48
N ILE A 55 10.90 23.92 -26.08
CA ILE A 55 12.26 23.50 -25.71
C ILE A 55 13.17 23.54 -26.93
N THR A 56 12.79 22.90 -28.04
CA THR A 56 13.59 22.89 -29.29
C THR A 56 13.92 24.30 -29.76
N ALA A 57 12.91 25.17 -29.90
CA ALA A 57 13.08 26.53 -30.39
C ALA A 57 14.00 27.38 -29.49
N GLN A 58 14.13 27.03 -28.22
CA GLN A 58 15.03 27.70 -27.29
C GLN A 58 16.43 27.10 -27.33
N LEU A 59 16.56 25.79 -27.48
CA LEU A 59 17.85 25.08 -27.48
C LEU A 59 18.58 25.15 -28.83
N GLU A 60 17.90 25.38 -29.95
CA GLU A 60 18.55 25.66 -31.25
C GLU A 60 19.44 26.91 -31.21
N LYS A 61 19.26 27.79 -30.22
CA LYS A 61 20.07 28.99 -30.01
C LYS A 61 21.30 28.72 -29.14
N GLU A 62 21.38 27.55 -28.52
CA GLU A 62 22.50 27.16 -27.68
C GLU A 62 23.73 26.81 -28.51
N LYS A 63 24.90 26.94 -27.88
CA LYS A 63 26.21 26.60 -28.45
C LYS A 63 26.90 25.56 -27.59
N GLY A 64 27.75 24.75 -28.23
CA GLY A 64 28.50 23.67 -27.60
C GLY A 64 27.66 22.42 -27.38
N ASP A 65 28.31 21.38 -26.87
CA ASP A 65 27.70 20.08 -26.63
C ASP A 65 27.14 20.02 -25.20
N LYS A 66 25.86 19.67 -25.05
CA LYS A 66 25.16 19.69 -23.76
C LYS A 66 24.07 18.63 -23.70
N ASP A 67 23.89 18.03 -22.53
CA ASP A 67 22.63 17.39 -22.18
C ASP A 67 21.85 18.32 -21.25
N ILE A 68 20.56 18.51 -21.52
CA ILE A 68 19.67 19.36 -20.74
C ILE A 68 18.45 18.55 -20.33
N LEU A 69 18.16 18.54 -19.03
CA LEU A 69 16.95 17.97 -18.45
C LEU A 69 15.97 19.10 -18.16
N VAL A 70 14.76 18.97 -18.69
CA VAL A 70 13.62 19.82 -18.35
C VAL A 70 12.56 18.97 -17.68
N PHE A 71 12.42 19.13 -16.36
CA PHE A 71 11.35 18.49 -15.61
C PHE A 71 10.11 19.35 -15.65
N VAL A 72 8.96 18.73 -15.90
CA VAL A 72 7.68 19.41 -15.92
C VAL A 72 6.69 18.60 -15.07
N THR A 73 6.06 19.27 -14.11
CA THR A 73 4.98 18.70 -13.30
C THR A 73 3.73 19.53 -13.50
N ILE A 74 2.64 18.90 -13.93
CA ILE A 74 1.32 19.50 -13.99
C ILE A 74 0.52 19.12 -12.75
N HIS A 75 -0.32 20.05 -12.29
CA HIS A 75 -1.04 19.93 -11.03
C HIS A 75 -2.55 20.08 -11.23
N ARG A 76 -3.31 19.68 -10.21
CA ARG A 76 -4.76 19.82 -10.19
C ARG A 76 -5.21 21.28 -10.15
N ASN A 77 -4.62 22.05 -9.23
CA ASN A 77 -5.16 23.36 -8.83
C ASN A 77 -4.16 24.52 -8.88
N ARG A 78 -2.94 24.30 -9.40
CA ARG A 78 -1.90 25.33 -9.49
C ARG A 78 -1.18 25.31 -10.85
N PRO A 79 -0.50 26.40 -11.25
CA PRO A 79 0.32 26.42 -12.47
C PRO A 79 1.38 25.31 -12.45
N PRO A 80 1.81 24.82 -13.62
CA PRO A 80 2.83 23.78 -13.70
C PRO A 80 4.17 24.23 -13.09
N GLU A 81 4.91 23.28 -12.56
CA GLU A 81 6.28 23.48 -12.10
C GLU A 81 7.26 23.04 -13.19
N VAL A 82 8.30 23.85 -13.43
CA VAL A 82 9.34 23.56 -14.42
C VAL A 82 10.71 23.77 -13.81
N THR A 83 11.55 22.73 -13.81
CA THR A 83 12.95 22.83 -13.41
C THR A 83 13.88 22.43 -14.55
N VAL A 84 15.03 23.08 -14.64
CA VAL A 84 16.01 22.88 -15.72
C VAL A 84 17.36 22.57 -15.09
N ALA A 85 17.99 21.49 -15.56
CA ALA A 85 19.36 21.13 -15.22
C ALA A 85 20.12 20.77 -16.50
N GLY A 86 21.45 20.88 -16.49
CA GLY A 86 22.26 20.49 -17.64
C GLY A 86 23.66 20.06 -17.25
N ARG A 87 24.30 19.35 -18.18
CA ARG A 87 25.73 19.03 -18.16
C ARG A 87 26.35 19.44 -19.49
N PRO A 88 27.28 20.42 -19.51
CA PRO A 88 27.61 21.34 -18.42
C PRO A 88 26.40 22.19 -17.97
N GLU A 89 26.51 22.87 -16.82
CA GLU A 89 25.43 23.70 -16.26
C GLU A 89 24.84 24.67 -17.30
N VAL A 90 23.51 24.69 -17.40
CA VAL A 90 22.81 25.55 -18.35
C VAL A 90 22.96 27.01 -17.92
N ASN A 91 23.20 27.89 -18.89
CA ASN A 91 23.23 29.32 -18.62
C ASN A 91 21.90 29.77 -17.96
N LYS A 92 22.00 30.55 -16.87
CA LYS A 92 20.83 31.01 -16.10
C LYS A 92 19.77 31.73 -16.94
N ASN A 93 20.19 32.48 -17.96
CA ASN A 93 19.27 33.13 -18.88
C ASN A 93 18.54 32.12 -19.78
N THR A 94 19.24 31.12 -20.31
CA THR A 94 18.64 30.03 -21.09
C THR A 94 17.65 29.24 -20.25
N ALA A 95 18.04 28.84 -19.03
CA ALA A 95 17.15 28.15 -18.10
C ALA A 95 15.89 28.98 -17.81
N ARG A 96 16.04 30.28 -17.52
CA ARG A 96 14.90 31.19 -17.32
C ARG A 96 14.02 31.32 -18.57
N GLN A 97 14.60 31.37 -19.76
CA GLN A 97 13.86 31.46 -21.02
C GLN A 97 13.09 30.17 -21.32
N LEU A 98 13.70 28.99 -21.09
CA LEU A 98 13.01 27.69 -21.17
C LEU A 98 11.80 27.65 -20.24
N THR A 99 12.02 27.90 -18.94
CA THR A 99 10.95 27.94 -17.94
C THR A 99 9.85 28.92 -18.36
N THR A 100 10.21 30.15 -18.75
CA THR A 100 9.23 31.18 -19.13
C THR A 100 8.42 30.78 -20.37
N SER A 101 9.06 30.17 -21.37
CA SER A 101 8.38 29.74 -22.60
C SER A 101 7.38 28.62 -22.32
N ILE A 102 7.73 27.67 -21.47
CA ILE A 102 6.83 26.58 -21.07
C ILE A 102 5.67 27.10 -20.22
N LEU A 103 5.94 27.96 -19.22
CA LEU A 103 4.90 28.53 -18.35
C LEU A 103 3.92 29.46 -19.08
N LYS A 104 4.25 29.95 -20.28
CA LYS A 104 3.33 30.70 -21.14
C LYS A 104 2.31 29.80 -21.85
N LEU A 105 2.61 28.52 -22.01
CA LEU A 105 1.68 27.55 -22.59
C LEU A 105 0.53 27.31 -21.62
N LYS A 106 -0.69 27.22 -22.15
CA LYS A 106 -1.87 26.93 -21.33
C LYS A 106 -1.84 25.44 -20.93
N SER A 107 -1.29 25.16 -19.76
CA SER A 107 -1.19 23.80 -19.23
C SER A 107 -2.57 23.16 -19.02
N PRO A 108 -2.74 21.86 -19.33
CA PRO A 108 -3.84 21.07 -18.81
C PRO A 108 -3.74 20.97 -17.29
N LYS A 109 -4.85 20.59 -16.67
CA LYS A 109 -4.93 20.28 -15.23
C LYS A 109 -5.11 18.79 -15.05
N THR A 110 -4.54 18.25 -13.99
CA THR A 110 -4.78 16.86 -13.59
C THR A 110 -6.08 16.73 -12.80
N LYS A 111 -6.64 15.52 -12.75
CA LYS A 111 -7.87 15.21 -12.01
C LYS A 111 -7.61 14.89 -10.55
N TYR A 112 -6.67 13.97 -10.28
CA TYR A 112 -6.45 13.38 -8.95
C TYR A 112 -5.04 13.66 -8.42
N SER A 113 -4.01 13.20 -9.12
CA SER A 113 -2.61 13.33 -8.71
C SER A 113 -1.81 14.32 -9.55
N ASP A 114 -0.63 14.68 -9.10
CA ASP A 114 0.35 15.39 -9.92
C ASP A 114 0.88 14.46 -11.02
N TYR A 115 1.09 15.00 -12.23
CA TYR A 115 1.61 14.23 -13.36
C TYR A 115 2.92 14.84 -13.85
N SER A 116 3.99 14.06 -13.80
CA SER A 116 5.37 14.52 -14.02
C SER A 116 6.01 13.79 -15.18
N PHE A 117 6.76 14.54 -15.99
CA PHE A 117 7.61 14.02 -17.06
C PHE A 117 8.89 14.84 -17.18
N ALA A 118 9.91 14.23 -17.77
CA ALA A 118 11.17 14.88 -18.12
C ALA A 118 11.33 14.88 -19.64
N VAL A 119 11.81 16.00 -20.17
CA VAL A 119 12.33 16.09 -21.53
C VAL A 119 13.85 16.15 -21.43
N ILE A 120 14.51 15.11 -21.94
CA ILE A 120 15.95 15.00 -22.03
C ILE A 120 16.35 15.50 -23.43
N ALA A 121 17.02 16.63 -23.47
CA ALA A 121 17.51 17.23 -24.70
C ALA A 121 19.01 17.00 -24.86
N LYS A 122 19.41 16.42 -25.98
CA LYS A 122 20.81 16.34 -26.41
C LYS A 122 21.06 17.45 -27.44
N VAL A 123 21.96 18.37 -27.11
CA VAL A 123 22.39 19.47 -27.99
C VAL A 123 23.74 19.09 -28.61
N ASN A 124 23.80 19.09 -29.95
CA ASN A 124 24.94 18.63 -30.74
C ASN A 124 25.39 17.22 -30.32
N GLU A 125 26.64 17.04 -29.90
CA GLU A 125 27.16 15.73 -29.48
C GLU A 125 26.74 15.31 -28.07
N GLY A 126 26.07 16.20 -27.32
CA GLY A 126 25.67 15.96 -25.94
C GLY A 126 26.77 16.24 -24.91
N GLY A 127 26.39 16.37 -23.64
CA GLY A 127 27.35 16.65 -22.56
C GLY A 127 28.23 15.45 -22.23
N ASP A 128 29.36 15.69 -21.55
CA ASP A 128 30.19 14.60 -21.00
C ASP A 128 29.35 13.76 -20.02
N LYS A 129 29.22 12.46 -20.29
CA LYS A 129 28.40 11.56 -19.46
C LYS A 129 28.95 11.38 -18.05
N SER A 130 30.21 11.70 -17.81
CA SER A 130 30.84 11.69 -16.48
C SER A 130 30.48 12.92 -15.64
N ASP A 131 30.01 14.01 -16.28
CA ASP A 131 29.54 15.20 -15.58
C ASP A 131 28.16 14.98 -14.95
N LYS A 132 27.96 15.65 -13.80
CA LYS A 132 26.68 15.70 -13.11
C LYS A 132 25.80 16.78 -13.73
N PHE A 133 24.49 16.53 -13.76
CA PHE A 133 23.51 17.57 -14.05
C PHE A 133 23.52 18.64 -12.96
N LEU A 134 23.57 19.90 -13.39
CA LEU A 134 23.59 21.08 -12.54
C LEU A 134 22.45 22.05 -12.93
N PRO A 135 21.73 22.65 -11.95
CA PRO A 135 21.78 22.31 -10.52
C PRO A 135 21.37 20.85 -10.28
N ALA A 136 21.80 20.28 -9.14
CA ALA A 136 21.37 18.94 -8.77
C ALA A 136 19.83 18.89 -8.69
N TYR A 137 19.25 17.81 -9.21
CA TYR A 137 17.80 17.60 -9.23
C TYR A 137 17.41 16.42 -8.34
N THR A 138 16.16 16.44 -7.90
CA THR A 138 15.54 15.35 -7.14
C THR A 138 14.31 14.88 -7.90
N LEU A 139 14.13 13.57 -8.02
CA LEU A 139 12.93 13.01 -8.65
C LEU A 139 11.68 13.31 -7.79
N PRO A 140 10.50 13.52 -8.40
CA PRO A 140 9.28 13.89 -7.68
C PRO A 140 8.99 13.00 -6.47
N ASP A 141 9.01 11.68 -6.62
CA ASP A 141 8.71 10.74 -5.53
C ASP A 141 9.73 10.85 -4.37
N ALA A 142 11.00 11.09 -4.70
CA ALA A 142 12.05 11.27 -3.69
C ALA A 142 11.88 12.59 -2.94
N ALA A 143 11.47 13.66 -3.64
CA ALA A 143 11.15 14.94 -3.03
C ALA A 143 9.90 14.83 -2.14
N GLU A 144 8.90 14.07 -2.59
CA GLU A 144 7.67 13.79 -1.87
C GLU A 144 7.93 13.07 -0.55
N ILE A 145 8.70 11.99 -0.58
CA ILE A 145 9.09 11.28 0.64
C ILE A 145 9.92 12.18 1.57
N ALA A 146 10.83 13.00 1.03
CA ALA A 146 11.61 13.93 1.84
C ALA A 146 10.75 15.03 2.48
N ARG A 147 9.66 15.47 1.82
CA ARG A 147 8.65 16.36 2.41
C ARG A 147 7.91 15.63 3.52
N PHE A 148 7.40 14.45 3.22
CA PHE A 148 6.63 13.62 4.15
C PHE A 148 7.40 13.32 5.44
N GLN A 149 8.69 12.97 5.33
CA GLN A 149 9.55 12.67 6.48
C GLN A 149 9.66 13.84 7.48
N LYS A 150 9.57 15.09 6.99
CA LYS A 150 9.67 16.31 7.82
C LYS A 150 8.35 16.68 8.52
N LEU A 151 7.24 16.05 8.16
CA LEU A 151 5.98 16.29 8.84
C LEU A 151 6.02 15.74 10.26
N GLU A 152 5.31 16.39 11.17
CA GLU A 152 5.02 15.83 12.49
C GLU A 152 4.19 14.55 12.35
N MET A 153 4.35 13.60 13.28
CA MET A 153 3.74 12.27 13.20
C MET A 153 2.21 12.29 12.94
N GLY A 154 1.46 13.15 13.64
CA GLY A 154 0.01 13.28 13.40
C GLY A 154 -0.33 13.90 12.04
N ALA A 155 0.54 14.78 11.52
CA ALA A 155 0.40 15.33 10.18
C ALA A 155 0.74 14.30 9.10
N LYS A 156 1.71 13.40 9.34
CA LYS A 156 2.01 12.26 8.43
C LYS A 156 0.80 11.34 8.25
N LEU A 157 0.15 10.95 9.35
CA LEU A 157 -1.06 10.12 9.27
C LEU A 157 -2.16 10.84 8.47
N LYS A 158 -2.41 12.12 8.80
CA LYS A 158 -3.43 12.90 8.11
C LYS A 158 -3.14 13.08 6.61
N ASP A 159 -1.89 13.36 6.25
CA ASP A 159 -1.44 13.47 4.86
C ASP A 159 -1.71 12.15 4.11
N LEU A 160 -1.30 11.01 4.69
CA LEU A 160 -1.54 9.69 4.10
C LEU A 160 -3.05 9.37 3.94
N GLN A 161 -3.86 9.67 4.96
CA GLN A 161 -5.32 9.49 4.90
C GLN A 161 -5.96 10.35 3.82
N THR A 162 -5.51 11.61 3.69
CA THR A 162 -5.96 12.52 2.62
C THR A 162 -5.54 12.00 1.25
N THR A 163 -4.31 11.50 1.08
CA THR A 163 -3.86 10.89 -0.17
C THR A 163 -4.72 9.68 -0.55
N MET A 164 -5.09 8.80 0.39
CA MET A 164 -6.01 7.70 0.07
C MET A 164 -7.35 8.23 -0.42
N ARG A 165 -7.95 9.17 0.32
CA ARG A 165 -9.30 9.70 0.05
C ARG A 165 -9.39 10.49 -1.25
N GLU A 166 -8.42 11.37 -1.50
CA GLU A 166 -8.52 12.38 -2.56
C GLU A 166 -7.79 11.98 -3.85
N GLU A 167 -6.92 10.98 -3.79
CA GLU A 167 -6.07 10.58 -4.90
C GLU A 167 -6.22 9.09 -5.23
N ILE A 168 -5.79 8.20 -4.34
CA ILE A 168 -5.61 6.77 -4.69
C ILE A 168 -6.93 6.03 -4.81
N LEU A 169 -7.87 6.18 -3.88
CA LEU A 169 -9.19 5.54 -3.96
C LEU A 169 -10.00 6.04 -5.17
N PRO A 170 -10.04 7.35 -5.49
CA PRO A 170 -10.63 7.83 -6.74
C PRO A 170 -9.98 7.25 -8.01
N ILE A 171 -8.65 7.12 -8.04
CA ILE A 171 -7.95 6.49 -9.17
C ILE A 171 -8.33 5.01 -9.28
N ALA A 172 -8.34 4.27 -8.17
CA ALA A 172 -8.77 2.87 -8.16
C ALA A 172 -10.21 2.73 -8.66
N ALA A 173 -11.13 3.58 -8.20
CA ALA A 173 -12.51 3.60 -8.64
C ALA A 173 -12.65 3.82 -10.16
N VAL A 174 -11.81 4.66 -10.78
CA VAL A 174 -11.81 4.79 -12.25
C VAL A 174 -11.51 3.45 -12.90
N TYR A 175 -10.42 2.79 -12.50
CA TYR A 175 -10.05 1.48 -13.09
C TYR A 175 -11.07 0.39 -12.80
N GLU A 176 -11.73 0.41 -11.65
CA GLU A 176 -12.76 -0.56 -11.28
C GLU A 176 -14.10 -0.31 -12.02
N THR A 177 -14.38 0.93 -12.43
CA THR A 177 -15.64 1.29 -13.11
C THR A 177 -15.55 1.29 -14.63
N THR A 178 -14.34 1.25 -15.21
CA THR A 178 -14.12 1.24 -16.67
C THR A 178 -13.87 -0.16 -17.24
N VAL A 179 -13.85 -1.21 -16.42
CA VAL A 179 -13.69 -2.60 -16.90
C VAL A 179 -14.87 -3.04 -17.77
N ASP A 180 -14.64 -4.11 -18.54
CA ASP A 180 -15.70 -4.77 -19.33
C ASP A 180 -16.90 -5.18 -18.46
N ALA A 181 -18.12 -5.02 -19.00
CA ALA A 181 -19.39 -5.30 -18.34
C ALA A 181 -19.52 -6.73 -17.76
N LYS A 182 -18.70 -7.68 -18.21
CA LYS A 182 -18.66 -9.05 -17.67
C LYS A 182 -18.10 -9.13 -16.24
N PHE A 183 -17.24 -8.20 -15.83
CA PHE A 183 -16.60 -8.16 -14.50
C PHE A 183 -17.50 -7.46 -13.47
N LYS A 184 -18.64 -8.10 -13.16
CA LYS A 184 -19.72 -7.48 -12.38
C LYS A 184 -19.33 -7.21 -10.92
N GLY A 185 -18.47 -8.04 -10.34
CA GLY A 185 -17.96 -7.82 -8.98
C GLY A 185 -17.11 -6.56 -8.94
N VAL A 186 -16.12 -6.47 -9.86
CA VAL A 186 -15.22 -5.31 -9.97
C VAL A 186 -16.02 -4.01 -10.18
N LEU A 187 -16.99 -4.00 -11.10
CA LEU A 187 -17.86 -2.84 -11.33
C LEU A 187 -18.65 -2.41 -10.09
N ARG A 188 -19.11 -3.37 -9.27
CA ARG A 188 -19.84 -3.07 -8.04
C ARG A 188 -18.94 -2.52 -6.95
N VAL A 189 -17.71 -3.03 -6.84
CA VAL A 189 -16.68 -2.45 -5.98
C VAL A 189 -16.38 -1.02 -6.40
N GLY A 190 -16.03 -0.81 -7.67
CA GLY A 190 -15.74 0.52 -8.20
C GLY A 190 -16.86 1.53 -7.97
N LYS A 191 -18.12 1.10 -8.08
CA LYS A 191 -19.28 1.96 -7.78
C LYS A 191 -19.26 2.45 -6.34
N PHE A 192 -19.18 1.58 -5.33
CA PHE A 192 -19.21 2.06 -3.94
C PHE A 192 -17.94 2.81 -3.55
N VAL A 193 -16.79 2.48 -4.15
CA VAL A 193 -15.55 3.24 -3.93
C VAL A 193 -15.69 4.66 -4.50
N SER A 194 -16.31 4.80 -5.69
CA SER A 194 -16.55 6.10 -6.33
C SER A 194 -17.50 7.01 -5.55
N GLU A 195 -18.42 6.44 -4.76
CA GLU A 195 -19.36 7.21 -3.92
C GLU A 195 -18.64 7.88 -2.73
N GLY A 196 -17.47 7.38 -2.32
CA GLY A 196 -16.54 8.04 -1.38
C GLY A 196 -17.05 8.24 0.05
N ASN A 197 -18.28 7.84 0.35
CA ASN A 197 -18.88 7.93 1.68
C ASN A 197 -19.25 6.53 2.17
N TYR A 198 -18.33 5.92 2.89
CA TYR A 198 -18.52 4.62 3.54
C TYR A 198 -19.43 4.79 4.76
N VAL A 199 -20.73 4.97 4.53
CA VAL A 199 -21.77 4.99 5.59
C VAL A 199 -21.76 3.65 6.34
N SER A 200 -21.37 2.57 5.65
CA SER A 200 -21.15 1.23 6.19
C SER A 200 -19.71 1.02 6.67
N THR A 201 -19.47 0.02 7.51
CA THR A 201 -18.09 -0.34 7.90
C THR A 201 -17.31 -0.91 6.73
N ILE A 202 -15.96 -0.88 6.79
CA ILE A 202 -15.13 -1.49 5.74
C ILE A 202 -15.45 -2.98 5.61
N GLU A 203 -15.67 -3.67 6.73
CA GLU A 203 -16.08 -5.08 6.76
C GLU A 203 -17.39 -5.33 6.00
N ASP A 204 -18.39 -4.45 6.13
CA ASP A 204 -19.66 -4.59 5.44
C ASP A 204 -19.53 -4.33 3.93
N LEU A 205 -18.57 -3.50 3.53
CA LEU A 205 -18.28 -3.21 2.12
C LEU A 205 -17.41 -4.30 1.47
N THR A 206 -16.65 -5.04 2.27
CA THR A 206 -15.65 -6.01 1.80
C THR A 206 -15.93 -7.42 2.31
N ASP A 207 -15.54 -7.71 3.54
CA ASP A 207 -15.52 -9.05 4.14
C ASP A 207 -16.86 -9.77 4.11
N LYS A 208 -17.94 -9.05 4.44
CA LYS A 208 -19.32 -9.57 4.47
C LYS A 208 -20.06 -9.35 3.15
N ASN A 209 -19.37 -8.84 2.13
CA ASN A 209 -19.95 -8.47 0.85
C ASN A 209 -19.58 -9.49 -0.24
N PRO A 210 -20.54 -10.29 -0.73
CA PRO A 210 -20.26 -11.25 -1.80
C PRO A 210 -19.79 -10.62 -3.11
N ASP A 211 -20.15 -9.35 -3.38
CA ASP A 211 -19.66 -8.66 -4.57
C ASP A 211 -18.17 -8.30 -4.48
N TYR A 212 -17.64 -8.08 -3.27
CA TYR A 212 -16.20 -7.90 -3.06
C TYR A 212 -15.45 -9.19 -3.36
N TRP A 213 -15.87 -10.32 -2.78
CA TRP A 213 -15.23 -11.61 -3.04
C TRP A 213 -15.34 -12.02 -4.51
N ARG A 214 -16.50 -11.79 -5.12
CA ARG A 214 -16.64 -11.93 -6.58
C ARG A 214 -15.63 -11.09 -7.34
N ALA A 215 -15.41 -9.84 -6.94
CA ALA A 215 -14.43 -8.96 -7.57
C ALA A 215 -13.00 -9.51 -7.42
N VAL A 216 -12.64 -10.05 -6.24
CA VAL A 216 -11.36 -10.73 -6.00
C VAL A 216 -11.19 -11.93 -6.95
N LEU A 217 -12.23 -12.74 -7.17
CA LEU A 217 -12.20 -13.89 -8.09
C LEU A 217 -12.11 -13.47 -9.57
N GLU A 218 -12.60 -12.27 -9.91
CA GLU A 218 -12.59 -11.74 -11.27
C GLU A 218 -11.23 -11.15 -11.67
N MET A 219 -10.27 -11.06 -10.74
CA MET A 219 -8.95 -10.49 -11.01
C MET A 219 -8.05 -11.43 -11.79
N SER A 220 -7.27 -10.85 -12.71
CA SER A 220 -6.20 -11.58 -13.39
C SER A 220 -5.03 -11.82 -12.44
N SER A 221 -4.26 -12.88 -12.71
CA SER A 221 -2.96 -13.07 -12.06
C SER A 221 -2.08 -11.81 -12.21
N GLY A 222 -1.27 -11.53 -11.20
CA GLY A 222 -0.47 -10.31 -11.03
C GLY A 222 -1.24 -9.07 -10.56
N ASN A 223 -2.55 -8.97 -10.78
CA ASN A 223 -3.33 -7.76 -10.54
C ASN A 223 -4.10 -7.81 -9.22
N GLN A 224 -3.60 -7.08 -8.22
CA GLN A 224 -4.15 -7.03 -6.86
C GLN A 224 -5.06 -5.82 -6.62
N LEU A 225 -5.71 -5.27 -7.65
CA LEU A 225 -6.47 -4.02 -7.55
C LEU A 225 -7.53 -4.03 -6.43
N ILE A 226 -8.38 -5.06 -6.40
CA ILE A 226 -9.48 -5.16 -5.42
C ILE A 226 -8.97 -5.27 -3.96
N PRO A 227 -8.04 -6.20 -3.62
CA PRO A 227 -7.51 -6.24 -2.26
C PRO A 227 -6.66 -5.00 -1.91
N PHE A 228 -6.02 -4.36 -2.90
CA PHE A 228 -5.33 -3.09 -2.70
C PHE A 228 -6.29 -1.95 -2.35
N THR A 229 -7.44 -1.87 -3.01
CA THR A 229 -8.49 -0.91 -2.68
C THR A 229 -8.97 -1.08 -1.24
N LYS A 230 -9.16 -2.33 -0.79
CA LYS A 230 -9.46 -2.61 0.62
C LYS A 230 -8.37 -2.09 1.57
N ALA A 231 -7.10 -2.36 1.26
CA ALA A 231 -5.99 -1.84 2.08
C ALA A 231 -6.00 -0.31 2.14
N CYS A 232 -6.27 0.38 1.04
CA CYS A 232 -6.38 1.84 0.99
C CYS A 232 -7.54 2.38 1.84
N MET A 233 -8.68 1.68 1.91
CA MET A 233 -9.79 2.04 2.80
C MET A 233 -9.36 1.95 4.28
N HIS A 234 -8.66 0.88 4.67
CA HIS A 234 -8.12 0.76 6.03
C HIS A 234 -7.12 1.89 6.36
N ILE A 235 -6.26 2.26 5.41
CA ILE A 235 -5.32 3.39 5.57
C ILE A 235 -6.08 4.71 5.75
N GLU A 236 -7.10 4.97 4.93
CA GLU A 236 -7.95 6.17 5.04
C GLU A 236 -8.59 6.29 6.42
N LYS A 237 -9.00 5.17 7.02
CA LYS A 237 -9.50 5.09 8.40
C LYS A 237 -8.43 5.18 9.49
N GLY A 238 -7.16 4.99 9.14
CA GLY A 238 -6.04 4.95 10.09
C GLY A 238 -5.79 3.59 10.73
N GLU A 239 -6.37 2.53 10.17
CA GLU A 239 -6.21 1.13 10.58
C GLU A 239 -4.93 0.53 9.97
N LEU A 240 -3.78 1.13 10.32
CA LEU A 240 -2.50 0.86 9.66
C LEU A 240 -2.01 -0.59 9.83
N GLY A 241 -2.31 -1.26 10.94
CA GLY A 241 -1.90 -2.66 11.17
C GLY A 241 -2.56 -3.63 10.18
N ILE A 242 -3.88 -3.53 10.01
CA ILE A 242 -4.63 -4.32 9.02
C ILE A 242 -4.12 -4.03 7.61
N ALA A 243 -3.94 -2.74 7.28
CA ALA A 243 -3.44 -2.34 5.98
C ALA A 243 -2.03 -2.91 5.68
N GLN A 244 -1.11 -2.87 6.65
CA GLN A 244 0.23 -3.42 6.47
C GLN A 244 0.20 -4.93 6.22
N ASN A 245 -0.62 -5.67 6.95
CA ASN A 245 -0.78 -7.11 6.73
C ASN A 245 -1.26 -7.41 5.30
N LEU A 246 -2.25 -6.65 4.81
CA LEU A 246 -2.73 -6.79 3.42
C LEU A 246 -1.67 -6.42 2.38
N LEU A 247 -1.00 -5.28 2.55
CA LEU A 247 0.07 -4.82 1.65
C LEU A 247 1.25 -5.81 1.60
N PHE A 248 1.66 -6.31 2.76
CA PHE A 248 2.75 -7.26 2.90
C PHE A 248 2.50 -8.52 2.09
N ILE A 249 1.31 -9.13 2.23
CA ILE A 249 1.02 -10.37 1.50
C ILE A 249 0.85 -10.12 -0.01
N MET A 250 0.14 -9.05 -0.41
CA MET A 250 -0.05 -8.72 -1.84
C MET A 250 1.26 -8.48 -2.57
N ASN A 251 2.28 -7.95 -1.89
CA ASN A 251 3.59 -7.67 -2.49
C ASN A 251 4.27 -8.92 -3.07
N PHE A 252 4.00 -10.12 -2.54
CA PHE A 252 4.54 -11.37 -3.10
C PHE A 252 3.89 -11.78 -4.43
N PHE A 253 2.70 -11.28 -4.74
CA PHE A 253 1.87 -11.73 -5.86
C PHE A 253 1.58 -10.63 -6.88
N SER A 254 2.11 -9.43 -6.69
CA SER A 254 1.84 -8.28 -7.55
C SER A 254 2.86 -8.15 -8.68
N GLU A 255 2.39 -7.92 -9.90
CA GLU A 255 3.25 -7.61 -11.04
C GLU A 255 3.68 -6.13 -11.04
N GLU A 256 4.96 -5.85 -11.37
CA GLU A 256 5.59 -4.52 -11.27
C GLU A 256 4.83 -3.39 -11.99
N ASN A 257 4.08 -3.70 -13.05
CA ASN A 257 3.41 -2.73 -13.91
C ASN A 257 1.91 -2.51 -13.61
N THR A 258 1.43 -3.04 -12.48
CA THR A 258 0.02 -2.90 -12.06
C THR A 258 -0.18 -1.65 -11.21
N LEU A 259 -1.42 -1.14 -11.16
CA LEU A 259 -1.77 0.01 -10.32
C LEU A 259 -1.34 -0.17 -8.85
N PRO A 260 -1.64 -1.32 -8.19
CA PRO A 260 -1.19 -1.56 -6.82
C PRO A 260 0.32 -1.49 -6.66
N ALA A 261 1.08 -2.20 -7.51
CA ALA A 261 2.53 -2.35 -7.34
C ALA A 261 3.27 -1.00 -7.31
N MET A 262 2.78 0.00 -8.05
CA MET A 262 3.38 1.33 -8.04
C MET A 262 3.18 2.07 -6.71
N TYR A 263 1.96 2.01 -6.17
CA TYR A 263 1.63 2.74 -4.94
C TYR A 263 2.07 1.99 -3.68
N MET A 264 1.98 0.66 -3.66
CA MET A 264 2.26 -0.14 -2.46
C MET A 264 3.66 0.12 -1.89
N THR A 265 4.67 0.30 -2.73
CA THR A 265 6.04 0.59 -2.25
C THR A 265 6.10 1.93 -1.53
N GLU A 266 5.52 2.98 -2.11
CA GLU A 266 5.51 4.32 -1.52
C GLU A 266 4.65 4.37 -0.25
N ILE A 267 3.45 3.78 -0.31
CA ILE A 267 2.53 3.68 0.82
C ILE A 267 3.20 2.94 1.98
N SER A 268 3.78 1.77 1.74
CA SER A 268 4.45 0.99 2.79
C SER A 268 5.55 1.81 3.45
N ARG A 269 6.37 2.51 2.65
CA ARG A 269 7.41 3.41 3.16
C ARG A 269 6.84 4.57 3.98
N LYS A 270 5.72 5.16 3.58
CA LYS A 270 5.04 6.22 4.35
C LYS A 270 4.49 5.69 5.68
N ILE A 271 3.92 4.48 5.68
CA ILE A 271 3.48 3.81 6.92
C ILE A 271 4.68 3.54 7.83
N ASP A 272 5.78 3.00 7.30
CA ASP A 272 6.99 2.72 8.09
C ASP A 272 7.54 3.98 8.77
N LEU A 273 7.52 5.12 8.07
CA LEU A 273 7.92 6.41 8.65
C LEU A 273 6.99 6.87 9.78
N ILE A 274 5.68 6.64 9.66
CA ILE A 274 4.71 6.93 10.73
C ILE A 274 4.97 6.03 11.94
N LEU A 275 5.13 4.72 11.71
CA LEU A 275 5.32 3.75 12.79
C LEU A 275 6.68 3.89 13.48
N ALA A 276 7.71 4.31 12.75
CA ALA A 276 9.02 4.63 13.33
C ALA A 276 8.91 5.78 14.34
N ASP A 277 8.22 6.87 13.98
CA ASP A 277 7.96 7.99 14.90
C ASP A 277 7.13 7.53 16.11
N LEU A 278 6.08 6.74 15.87
CA LEU A 278 5.20 6.24 16.92
C LEU A 278 5.95 5.33 17.90
N THR A 279 6.83 4.46 17.39
CA THR A 279 7.69 3.59 18.18
C THR A 279 8.57 4.39 19.15
N VAL A 280 9.09 5.54 18.72
CA VAL A 280 9.88 6.42 19.60
C VAL A 280 9.05 6.92 20.77
N GLU A 281 7.80 7.35 20.53
CA GLU A 281 6.91 7.82 21.61
C GLU A 281 6.45 6.68 22.53
N ILE A 282 6.16 5.50 21.98
CA ILE A 282 5.80 4.32 22.77
C ILE A 282 6.94 3.94 23.72
N ASN A 283 8.18 3.93 23.23
CA ASN A 283 9.36 3.62 24.05
C ASN A 283 9.55 4.62 25.21
N LYS A 284 9.15 5.89 25.06
CA LYS A 284 9.14 6.84 26.18
C LYS A 284 8.11 6.44 27.25
N GLY A 285 6.93 6.00 26.81
CA GLY A 285 5.91 5.45 27.70
C GLY A 285 6.42 4.20 28.45
N MET A 286 7.08 3.28 27.74
CA MET A 286 7.64 2.07 28.35
C MET A 286 8.72 2.43 29.38
N ALA A 287 9.59 3.41 29.08
CA ALA A 287 10.57 3.89 30.03
C ALA A 287 9.97 4.58 31.27
N LEU A 288 8.75 5.14 31.18
CA LEU A 288 7.98 5.63 32.33
C LEU A 288 7.39 4.46 33.13
N HIS A 289 6.81 3.49 32.43
CA HIS A 289 6.32 2.24 33.02
C HIS A 289 7.40 1.53 33.83
N ASP A 290 8.59 1.32 33.26
CA ASP A 290 9.72 0.64 33.89
C ASP A 290 10.22 1.35 35.16
N LYS A 291 9.96 2.66 35.28
CA LYS A 291 10.26 3.47 36.48
C LYS A 291 9.13 3.45 37.51
N GLY A 292 8.08 2.66 37.30
CA GLY A 292 6.88 2.63 38.13
C GLY A 292 5.98 3.87 37.99
N LYS A 293 6.22 4.73 36.99
CA LYS A 293 5.45 5.97 36.76
C LYS A 293 4.23 5.70 35.89
N TYR A 294 3.40 4.73 36.30
CA TYR A 294 2.29 4.23 35.50
C TYR A 294 1.28 5.31 35.07
N ASN A 295 0.93 6.24 35.97
CA ASN A 295 0.02 7.34 35.62
C ASN A 295 0.55 8.26 34.51
N GLU A 296 1.87 8.50 34.47
CA GLU A 296 2.50 9.30 33.42
C GLU A 296 2.50 8.52 32.08
N ALA A 297 2.81 7.23 32.13
CA ALA A 297 2.77 6.35 30.95
C ALA A 297 1.35 6.24 30.37
N ILE A 298 0.34 5.97 31.21
CA ILE A 298 -1.08 5.91 30.83
C ILE A 298 -1.52 7.20 30.15
N LYS A 299 -1.21 8.36 30.74
CA LYS A 299 -1.56 9.67 30.17
C LYS A 299 -0.92 9.89 28.80
N LEU A 300 0.33 9.44 28.62
CA LEU A 300 1.02 9.51 27.34
C LEU A 300 0.33 8.64 26.29
N TYR A 301 0.04 7.37 26.60
CA TYR A 301 -0.63 6.46 25.67
C TYR A 301 -2.05 6.93 25.30
N GLU A 302 -2.84 7.37 26.28
CA GLU A 302 -4.17 7.94 26.04
C GLU A 302 -4.12 9.19 25.17
N ASN A 303 -3.04 9.97 25.23
CA ASN A 303 -2.86 11.12 24.34
C ASN A 303 -2.50 10.68 22.91
N LEU A 304 -1.63 9.68 22.74
CA LEU A 304 -1.27 9.13 21.43
C LEU A 304 -2.45 8.46 20.73
N LEU A 305 -3.29 7.73 21.48
CA LEU A 305 -4.49 7.06 20.97
C LEU A 305 -5.54 8.01 20.40
N LYS A 306 -5.50 9.32 20.74
CA LYS A 306 -6.36 10.33 20.08
C LYS A 306 -6.01 10.51 18.60
N THR A 307 -4.75 10.28 18.24
CA THR A 307 -4.26 10.37 16.86
C THR A 307 -4.16 8.99 16.22
N PHE A 308 -3.81 7.96 16.99
CA PHE A 308 -3.64 6.57 16.54
C PHE A 308 -4.62 5.62 17.25
N PRO A 309 -5.94 5.78 17.08
CA PRO A 309 -6.92 5.01 17.84
C PRO A 309 -6.85 3.50 17.57
N TYR A 310 -6.37 3.11 16.39
CA TYR A 310 -6.27 1.73 15.93
C TYR A 310 -4.88 1.11 16.07
N SER A 311 -4.09 1.57 17.05
CA SER A 311 -2.78 0.97 17.35
C SER A 311 -2.92 -0.16 18.37
N ALA A 312 -2.69 -1.40 17.92
CA ALA A 312 -2.63 -2.57 18.79
C ALA A 312 -1.58 -2.41 19.90
N TRP A 313 -0.39 -1.90 19.55
CA TRP A 313 0.71 -1.69 20.50
C TRP A 313 0.38 -0.64 21.57
N LEU A 314 -0.18 0.52 21.20
CA LEU A 314 -0.59 1.52 22.20
C LEU A 314 -1.63 0.97 23.17
N ASN A 315 -2.62 0.23 22.65
CA ASN A 315 -3.66 -0.38 23.48
C ASN A 315 -3.07 -1.45 24.42
N TYR A 316 -2.09 -2.24 23.95
CA TYR A 316 -1.37 -3.19 24.78
C TYR A 316 -0.58 -2.51 25.90
N GLU A 317 0.21 -1.48 25.60
CA GLU A 317 1.00 -0.77 26.62
C GLU A 317 0.13 0.00 27.62
N LEU A 318 -1.01 0.53 27.16
CA LEU A 318 -2.03 1.15 28.01
C LEU A 318 -2.61 0.13 28.99
N TYR A 319 -3.03 -1.04 28.49
CA TYR A 319 -3.47 -2.15 29.32
C TYR A 319 -2.39 -2.53 30.34
N PHE A 320 -1.17 -2.78 29.87
CA PHE A 320 -0.08 -3.28 30.68
C PHE A 320 0.23 -2.31 31.83
N SER A 321 0.23 -1.00 31.55
CA SER A 321 0.42 0.04 32.58
C SER A 321 -0.75 0.15 33.57
N LYS A 322 -2.00 -0.06 33.11
CA LYS A 322 -3.18 -0.09 33.99
C LYS A 322 -3.18 -1.31 34.90
N ALA A 323 -2.85 -2.48 34.36
CA ALA A 323 -2.81 -3.74 35.11
C ALA A 323 -1.83 -3.67 36.29
N MET A 324 -0.71 -2.97 36.16
CA MET A 324 0.26 -2.78 37.25
C MET A 324 -0.27 -1.96 38.44
N GLN A 325 -1.43 -1.30 38.31
CA GLN A 325 -2.08 -0.54 39.37
C GLN A 325 -3.26 -1.29 40.01
N ILE A 326 -3.57 -2.50 39.53
CA ILE A 326 -4.71 -3.28 39.98
C ILE A 326 -4.21 -4.44 40.84
N ASP A 327 -4.45 -4.34 42.15
CA ASP A 327 -4.09 -5.40 43.10
C ASP A 327 -5.07 -6.60 43.06
N ASP A 328 -6.32 -6.36 42.63
CA ASP A 328 -7.36 -7.40 42.55
C ASP A 328 -7.22 -8.22 41.25
N PRO A 329 -6.88 -9.52 41.34
CA PRO A 329 -6.71 -10.36 40.15
C PRO A 329 -7.98 -10.47 39.29
N ALA A 330 -9.18 -10.40 39.88
CA ALA A 330 -10.43 -10.48 39.14
C ALA A 330 -10.67 -9.22 38.30
N LEU A 331 -10.40 -8.03 38.87
CA LEU A 331 -10.47 -6.77 38.13
C LEU A 331 -9.40 -6.70 37.04
N SER A 332 -8.19 -7.19 37.32
CA SER A 332 -7.13 -7.26 36.31
C SER A 332 -7.53 -8.18 35.13
N GLY A 333 -8.21 -9.30 35.41
CA GLY A 333 -8.73 -10.20 34.38
C GLY A 333 -9.82 -9.54 33.51
N GLN A 334 -10.76 -8.81 34.12
CA GLN A 334 -11.80 -8.08 33.37
C GLN A 334 -11.20 -6.99 32.46
N GLU A 335 -10.21 -6.25 32.95
CA GLU A 335 -9.50 -5.26 32.14
C GLU A 335 -8.72 -5.95 30.99
N TRP A 336 -8.11 -7.10 31.24
CA TRP A 336 -7.48 -7.89 30.17
C TRP A 336 -8.47 -8.28 29.09
N ASP A 337 -9.62 -8.87 29.44
CA ASP A 337 -10.61 -9.30 28.45
C ASP A 337 -11.10 -8.14 27.59
N ARG A 338 -11.32 -6.98 28.20
CA ARG A 338 -11.68 -5.75 27.48
C ARG A 338 -10.60 -5.33 26.49
N PHE A 339 -9.35 -5.22 26.95
CA PHE A 339 -8.25 -4.73 26.11
C PHE A 339 -7.84 -5.75 25.04
N LYS A 340 -7.88 -7.04 25.33
CA LYS A 340 -7.66 -8.13 24.38
C LYS A 340 -8.55 -7.96 23.14
N SER A 341 -9.85 -7.73 23.32
CA SER A 341 -10.77 -7.47 22.21
C SER A 341 -10.42 -6.21 21.42
N ILE A 342 -10.01 -5.13 22.09
CA ILE A 342 -9.61 -3.88 21.43
C ILE A 342 -8.33 -4.07 20.61
N ILE A 343 -7.31 -4.72 21.19
CA ILE A 343 -6.01 -4.94 20.56
C ILE A 343 -6.17 -5.80 19.31
N TYR A 344 -6.92 -6.92 19.40
CA TYR A 344 -7.13 -7.79 18.24
C TYR A 344 -8.12 -7.23 17.21
N ALA A 345 -8.99 -6.29 17.58
CA ALA A 345 -9.74 -5.50 16.60
C ALA A 345 -8.84 -4.54 15.80
N CYS A 346 -7.73 -4.08 16.39
CA CYS A 346 -6.75 -3.23 15.69
C CYS A 346 -5.82 -4.04 14.78
N ASP A 347 -5.40 -5.21 15.24
CA ASP A 347 -4.58 -6.16 14.48
C ASP A 347 -4.78 -7.58 15.03
N PRO A 348 -5.53 -8.44 14.32
CA PRO A 348 -5.80 -9.80 14.78
C PRO A 348 -4.54 -10.67 14.90
N MET A 349 -3.46 -10.31 14.20
CA MET A 349 -2.19 -11.04 14.18
C MET A 349 -1.20 -10.55 15.26
N TYR A 350 -1.55 -9.50 16.02
CA TYR A 350 -0.62 -8.82 16.91
C TYR A 350 -0.11 -9.73 18.06
N PRO A 351 1.20 -9.99 18.17
CA PRO A 351 1.73 -10.87 19.21
C PRO A 351 1.71 -10.17 20.57
N ILE A 352 0.89 -10.69 21.49
CA ILE A 352 0.81 -10.17 22.86
C ILE A 352 1.61 -11.04 23.81
N ASN A 353 2.37 -10.41 24.70
CA ASN A 353 2.99 -11.06 25.86
C ASN A 353 2.07 -10.92 27.08
N ALA A 354 1.03 -11.76 27.13
CA ALA A 354 0.10 -11.84 28.25
C ALA A 354 -0.01 -13.27 28.77
N LYS A 355 -0.44 -13.41 30.02
CA LYS A 355 -0.68 -14.73 30.62
C LYS A 355 -1.99 -15.29 30.07
N ALA A 356 -1.94 -16.47 29.47
CA ALA A 356 -3.13 -17.22 29.08
C ALA A 356 -3.88 -17.77 30.30
N THR A 357 -5.21 -17.78 30.22
CA THR A 357 -6.09 -18.39 31.23
C THR A 357 -6.55 -19.80 30.86
N SER A 358 -6.45 -20.19 29.58
CA SER A 358 -6.83 -21.52 29.09
C SER A 358 -5.85 -22.08 28.06
N GLY A 359 -5.98 -23.38 27.78
CA GLY A 359 -5.22 -24.06 26.73
C GLY A 359 -5.43 -23.43 25.36
N LYS A 360 -6.69 -23.12 25.00
CA LYS A 360 -7.03 -22.45 23.73
C LYS A 360 -6.37 -21.07 23.64
N GLU A 361 -6.50 -20.23 24.68
CA GLU A 361 -5.87 -18.90 24.65
C GLU A 361 -4.34 -19.00 24.56
N GLY A 362 -3.73 -19.94 25.30
CA GLY A 362 -2.28 -20.20 25.25
C GLY A 362 -1.82 -20.60 23.85
N TYR A 363 -2.56 -21.51 23.20
CA TYR A 363 -2.30 -21.91 21.82
C TYR A 363 -2.40 -20.71 20.86
N LEU A 364 -3.48 -19.93 20.90
CA LEU A 364 -3.67 -18.79 20.00
C LEU A 364 -2.62 -17.68 20.20
N LEU A 365 -2.17 -17.46 21.44
CA LEU A 365 -1.05 -16.55 21.71
C LEU A 365 0.24 -17.09 21.08
N PHE A 366 0.52 -18.38 21.23
CA PHE A 366 1.68 -19.02 20.61
C PHE A 366 1.66 -18.89 19.09
N ARG A 367 0.52 -19.13 18.43
CA ARG A 367 0.39 -18.99 16.97
C ARG A 367 0.70 -17.58 16.48
N ARG A 368 0.31 -16.53 17.22
CA ARG A 368 0.70 -15.14 16.89
C ARG A 368 2.21 -14.91 16.98
N HIS A 369 2.87 -15.50 17.98
CA HIS A 369 4.34 -15.40 18.12
C HIS A 369 5.09 -16.12 17.01
N GLU A 370 4.52 -17.18 16.43
CA GLU A 370 5.16 -17.90 15.32
C GLU A 370 5.30 -17.06 14.05
N VAL A 371 4.45 -16.05 13.85
CA VAL A 371 4.57 -15.09 12.73
C VAL A 371 5.96 -14.45 12.69
N ALA A 372 6.57 -14.17 13.85
CA ALA A 372 7.91 -13.58 13.93
C ALA A 372 9.04 -14.52 13.45
N ASN A 373 8.73 -15.79 13.20
CA ASN A 373 9.67 -16.78 12.67
C ASN A 373 9.52 -17.03 11.17
N LEU A 374 8.46 -16.52 10.55
CA LEU A 374 8.22 -16.63 9.11
C LEU A 374 9.07 -15.62 8.32
N PHE A 375 9.23 -15.90 7.03
CA PHE A 375 9.87 -15.02 6.03
C PHE A 375 11.34 -14.70 6.29
N LYS A 376 12.03 -15.52 7.09
CA LYS A 376 13.47 -15.38 7.39
C LYS A 376 14.36 -15.97 6.30
N GLU A 377 13.88 -16.99 5.61
CA GLU A 377 14.64 -17.77 4.63
C GLU A 377 13.99 -17.66 3.24
N LYS A 378 14.77 -17.25 2.23
CA LYS A 378 14.23 -16.96 0.89
C LYS A 378 13.64 -18.18 0.18
N ASP A 379 14.20 -19.35 0.45
CA ASP A 379 13.76 -20.64 -0.11
C ASP A 379 12.50 -21.20 0.57
N LYS A 380 12.09 -20.65 1.72
CA LYS A 380 10.89 -21.05 2.46
C LYS A 380 9.69 -20.14 2.25
N ILE A 381 9.80 -19.06 1.46
CA ILE A 381 8.74 -18.04 1.32
C ILE A 381 7.37 -18.65 1.01
N LYS A 382 7.28 -19.63 0.08
CA LYS A 382 5.98 -20.24 -0.26
C LYS A 382 5.39 -21.03 0.91
N HIS A 383 6.22 -21.83 1.59
CA HIS A 383 5.81 -22.53 2.80
C HIS A 383 5.36 -21.55 3.88
N ASP A 384 6.11 -20.47 4.08
CA ASP A 384 5.81 -19.45 5.09
C ASP A 384 4.50 -18.71 4.79
N ILE A 385 4.16 -18.48 3.52
CA ILE A 385 2.86 -17.92 3.11
C ILE A 385 1.72 -18.87 3.48
N VAL A 386 1.89 -20.17 3.23
CA VAL A 386 0.89 -21.19 3.57
C VAL A 386 0.69 -21.24 5.09
N GLU A 387 1.77 -21.29 5.86
CA GLU A 387 1.72 -21.25 7.33
C GLU A 387 1.08 -19.96 7.85
N PHE A 388 1.36 -18.83 7.19
CA PHE A 388 0.77 -17.55 7.58
C PHE A 388 -0.75 -17.50 7.35
N ALA A 389 -1.24 -18.13 6.28
CA ALA A 389 -2.68 -18.31 6.05
C ALA A 389 -3.32 -19.18 7.14
N ASP A 390 -2.66 -20.27 7.51
CA ASP A 390 -3.13 -21.21 8.53
C ASP A 390 -3.14 -20.56 9.93
N ILE A 391 -2.12 -19.76 10.27
CA ILE A 391 -2.14 -18.93 11.49
C ILE A 391 -3.34 -17.97 11.45
N ALA A 392 -3.55 -17.22 10.36
CA ALA A 392 -4.67 -16.29 10.26
C ALA A 392 -6.03 -17.00 10.41
N PHE A 393 -6.16 -18.20 9.82
CA PHE A 393 -7.36 -19.04 9.94
C PHE A 393 -7.63 -19.46 11.38
N GLU A 394 -6.62 -19.98 12.08
CA GLU A 394 -6.75 -20.44 13.46
C GLU A 394 -7.03 -19.31 14.44
N LEU A 395 -6.54 -18.11 14.14
CA LEU A 395 -6.85 -16.88 14.87
C LEU A 395 -8.25 -16.32 14.55
N GLU A 396 -9.04 -17.04 13.75
CA GLU A 396 -10.38 -16.67 13.29
C GLU A 396 -10.40 -15.34 12.49
N ASN A 397 -9.25 -14.94 11.93
CA ASN A 397 -9.13 -13.83 11.00
C ASN A 397 -9.48 -14.29 9.58
N TYR A 398 -10.73 -14.75 9.42
CA TYR A 398 -11.20 -15.42 8.20
C TYR A 398 -11.10 -14.53 6.96
N SER A 399 -11.27 -13.21 7.09
CA SER A 399 -11.09 -12.29 5.97
C SER A 399 -9.67 -12.30 5.44
N TYR A 400 -8.69 -12.18 6.33
CA TYR A 400 -7.30 -12.21 5.94
C TYR A 400 -6.91 -13.59 5.42
N ALA A 401 -7.29 -14.67 6.12
CA ALA A 401 -7.03 -16.04 5.69
C ALA A 401 -7.61 -16.34 4.30
N ALA A 402 -8.87 -15.95 4.02
CA ALA A 402 -9.50 -16.09 2.71
C ALA A 402 -8.68 -15.40 1.61
N GLN A 403 -8.22 -14.18 1.86
CA GLN A 403 -7.38 -13.45 0.91
C GLN A 403 -6.09 -14.20 0.59
N ILE A 404 -5.41 -14.76 1.60
CA ILE A 404 -4.17 -15.51 1.39
C ILE A 404 -4.45 -16.86 0.71
N TYR A 405 -5.48 -17.60 1.11
CA TYR A 405 -5.82 -18.88 0.47
C TYR A 405 -6.18 -18.71 -1.00
N TRP A 406 -6.88 -17.64 -1.37
CA TRP A 406 -7.15 -17.35 -2.78
C TRP A 406 -5.86 -17.07 -3.56
N LEU A 407 -4.92 -16.33 -2.97
CA LEU A 407 -3.60 -16.10 -3.56
C LEU A 407 -2.77 -17.39 -3.67
N ILE A 408 -2.78 -18.25 -2.65
CA ILE A 408 -2.11 -19.56 -2.72
C ILE A 408 -2.71 -20.38 -3.87
N LEU A 409 -4.03 -20.52 -3.91
CA LEU A 409 -4.74 -21.29 -4.95
C LEU A 409 -4.47 -20.76 -6.37
N SER A 410 -4.28 -19.45 -6.51
CA SER A 410 -4.12 -18.80 -7.82
C SER A 410 -2.68 -18.85 -8.37
N TYR A 411 -1.67 -19.09 -7.53
CA TYR A 411 -0.25 -18.95 -7.91
C TYR A 411 0.63 -20.13 -7.55
N PHE A 412 0.23 -20.97 -6.59
CA PHE A 412 1.02 -22.12 -6.15
C PHE A 412 0.52 -23.40 -6.81
N SER A 413 1.42 -24.37 -6.95
CA SER A 413 1.04 -25.73 -7.35
C SER A 413 0.51 -26.53 -6.16
N GLU A 414 -0.24 -27.61 -6.43
CA GLU A 414 -0.81 -28.47 -5.39
C GLU A 414 0.24 -29.03 -4.41
N GLU A 415 1.44 -29.35 -4.90
CA GLU A 415 2.53 -29.85 -4.07
C GLU A 415 2.99 -28.83 -3.02
N GLU A 416 2.98 -27.53 -3.38
CA GLU A 416 3.52 -26.45 -2.55
C GLU A 416 2.65 -26.16 -1.32
N TYR A 417 1.38 -26.56 -1.32
CA TYR A 417 0.49 -26.51 -0.16
C TYR A 417 0.09 -27.90 0.35
N GLY A 418 0.89 -28.93 0.02
CA GLY A 418 0.76 -30.28 0.57
C GLY A 418 -0.45 -31.06 0.06
N ASN A 419 -0.92 -30.77 -1.15
CA ASN A 419 -2.10 -31.38 -1.79
C ASN A 419 -3.39 -31.24 -0.97
N ARG A 420 -3.45 -30.24 -0.09
CA ARG A 420 -4.66 -29.88 0.67
C ARG A 420 -5.68 -29.21 -0.24
N ASN A 421 -6.95 -29.31 0.12
CA ASN A 421 -8.03 -28.63 -0.61
C ASN A 421 -8.06 -27.14 -0.25
N MET A 422 -7.21 -26.33 -0.90
CA MET A 422 -7.13 -24.88 -0.65
C MET A 422 -8.42 -24.14 -1.00
N LEU A 423 -9.19 -24.64 -1.98
CA LEU A 423 -10.51 -24.10 -2.27
C LEU A 423 -11.48 -24.29 -1.09
N ALA A 424 -11.43 -25.43 -0.39
CA ALA A 424 -12.23 -25.63 0.81
C ALA A 424 -11.86 -24.64 1.92
N HIS A 425 -10.57 -24.36 2.14
CA HIS A 425 -10.13 -23.40 3.16
C HIS A 425 -10.63 -21.98 2.84
N PHE A 426 -10.50 -21.55 1.57
CA PHE A 426 -11.04 -20.28 1.10
C PHE A 426 -12.56 -20.18 1.31
N LEU A 427 -13.32 -21.17 0.82
CA LEU A 427 -14.78 -21.15 0.93
C LEU A 427 -15.27 -21.26 2.37
N TYR A 428 -14.55 -21.97 3.24
CA TYR A 428 -14.85 -22.04 4.66
C TYR A 428 -14.76 -20.65 5.30
N CYS A 429 -13.69 -19.91 5.00
CA CYS A 429 -13.53 -18.56 5.50
C CYS A 429 -14.69 -17.66 5.04
N LEU A 430 -15.11 -17.75 3.78
CA LEU A 430 -16.26 -16.99 3.28
C LEU A 430 -17.57 -17.35 3.99
N ASP A 431 -17.80 -18.64 4.27
CA ASP A 431 -18.97 -19.09 5.01
C ASP A 431 -18.99 -18.50 6.43
N LYS A 432 -17.84 -18.44 7.11
CA LYS A 432 -17.70 -17.80 8.44
C LYS A 432 -17.89 -16.28 8.39
N LEU A 433 -17.61 -15.64 7.26
CA LEU A 433 -17.89 -14.21 7.03
C LEU A 433 -19.35 -13.94 6.62
N GLY A 434 -20.16 -14.99 6.45
CA GLY A 434 -21.57 -14.90 6.09
C GLY A 434 -21.85 -14.88 4.57
N ASP A 435 -20.83 -15.11 3.73
CA ASP A 435 -21.02 -15.26 2.29
C ASP A 435 -21.28 -16.72 1.92
N GLN A 436 -22.56 -17.03 1.76
CA GLN A 436 -23.01 -18.36 1.35
C GLN A 436 -23.22 -18.50 -0.16
N LYS A 437 -23.05 -17.42 -0.93
CA LYS A 437 -23.37 -17.41 -2.36
C LYS A 437 -22.18 -17.78 -3.22
N ILE A 438 -20.97 -17.34 -2.85
CA ILE A 438 -19.78 -17.59 -3.67
C ILE A 438 -19.50 -19.09 -3.85
N LYS A 439 -19.74 -19.90 -2.80
CA LYS A 439 -19.57 -21.36 -2.87
C LYS A 439 -20.46 -22.04 -3.91
N GLU A 440 -21.60 -21.45 -4.29
CA GLU A 440 -22.50 -21.99 -5.34
C GLU A 440 -21.84 -22.00 -6.73
N ASN A 441 -20.77 -21.23 -6.94
CA ASN A 441 -20.02 -21.19 -8.20
C ASN A 441 -19.04 -22.37 -8.36
N PHE A 442 -18.87 -23.21 -7.34
CA PHE A 442 -17.87 -24.27 -7.32
C PHE A 442 -18.52 -25.64 -7.13
N THR A 443 -17.99 -26.64 -7.83
CA THR A 443 -18.37 -28.05 -7.64
C THR A 443 -17.53 -28.64 -6.50
N LEU A 444 -17.95 -28.39 -5.25
CA LEU A 444 -17.29 -28.93 -4.06
C LEU A 444 -18.33 -29.36 -3.01
N ASP A 445 -18.15 -30.53 -2.40
CA ASP A 445 -18.93 -30.94 -1.22
C ASP A 445 -18.45 -30.16 0.02
N THR A 446 -18.91 -28.92 0.11
CA THR A 446 -18.51 -27.99 1.18
C THR A 446 -18.88 -28.50 2.57
N GLU A 447 -19.98 -29.24 2.75
CA GLU A 447 -20.38 -29.73 4.07
C GLU A 447 -19.37 -30.74 4.62
N THR A 448 -18.96 -31.71 3.81
CA THR A 448 -17.98 -32.72 4.19
C THR A 448 -16.61 -32.09 4.41
N GLU A 449 -16.15 -31.25 3.49
CA GLU A 449 -14.84 -30.61 3.59
C GLU A 449 -14.75 -29.67 4.80
N PHE A 450 -15.79 -28.88 5.09
CA PHE A 450 -15.76 -27.96 6.23
C PHE A 450 -15.72 -28.70 7.56
N LYS A 451 -16.47 -29.79 7.71
CA LYS A 451 -16.40 -30.65 8.91
C LYS A 451 -15.01 -31.26 9.08
N LYS A 452 -14.38 -31.68 7.98
CA LYS A 452 -13.01 -32.20 7.99
C LYS A 452 -12.01 -31.14 8.45
N LEU A 453 -12.08 -29.93 7.89
CA LEU A 453 -11.23 -28.81 8.30
C LEU A 453 -11.39 -28.48 9.79
N GLU A 454 -12.62 -28.38 10.29
CA GLU A 454 -12.88 -28.12 11.70
C GLU A 454 -12.27 -29.19 12.62
N GLN A 455 -12.38 -30.46 12.24
CA GLN A 455 -11.78 -31.57 12.98
C GLN A 455 -10.26 -31.54 12.95
N GLU A 456 -9.66 -31.26 11.78
CA GLU A 456 -8.21 -31.19 11.61
C GLU A 456 -7.60 -30.06 12.45
N HIS A 457 -8.13 -28.84 12.35
CA HIS A 457 -7.62 -27.70 13.13
C HIS A 457 -7.85 -27.89 14.63
N ARG A 458 -9.02 -28.41 15.05
CA ARG A 458 -9.28 -28.72 16.46
C ARG A 458 -8.27 -29.75 17.00
N LYS A 459 -7.98 -30.78 16.21
CA LYS A 459 -7.00 -31.81 16.57
C LYS A 459 -5.59 -31.23 16.69
N VAL A 460 -5.14 -30.41 15.74
CA VAL A 460 -3.82 -29.76 15.78
C VAL A 460 -3.66 -28.92 17.06
N MET A 461 -4.68 -28.11 17.39
CA MET A 461 -4.69 -27.35 18.64
C MET A 461 -4.65 -28.26 19.87
N GLU A 462 -5.53 -29.27 19.93
CA GLU A 462 -5.61 -30.19 21.07
C GLU A 462 -4.31 -31.00 21.25
N GLU A 463 -3.62 -31.38 20.19
CA GLU A 463 -2.35 -32.13 20.26
C GLU A 463 -1.14 -31.24 20.61
N SER A 464 -1.28 -29.91 20.54
CA SER A 464 -0.20 -28.98 20.87
C SER A 464 0.22 -29.10 22.33
N SER A 465 1.54 -29.16 22.55
CA SER A 465 2.13 -29.15 23.90
C SER A 465 1.72 -27.93 24.72
N ILE A 466 1.49 -26.78 24.06
CA ILE A 466 1.01 -25.56 24.71
C ILE A 466 -0.40 -25.79 25.26
N TYR A 467 -1.35 -26.21 24.43
CA TYR A 467 -2.73 -26.50 24.86
C TYR A 467 -2.77 -27.56 25.97
N GLN A 468 -1.92 -28.59 25.85
CA GLN A 468 -1.85 -29.67 26.84
C GLN A 468 -1.27 -29.26 28.19
N SER A 469 -0.45 -28.19 28.23
CA SER A 469 0.14 -27.69 29.47
C SER A 469 -0.86 -27.04 30.44
N PHE A 470 -2.05 -26.67 29.95
CA PHE A 470 -3.10 -26.05 30.77
C PHE A 470 -4.09 -27.09 31.30
N LYS A 471 -4.55 -26.86 32.55
CA LYS A 471 -5.64 -27.64 33.16
C LYS A 471 -6.99 -27.23 32.59
N GLU A 472 -7.24 -25.92 32.55
CA GLU A 472 -8.42 -25.35 31.88
C GLU A 472 -8.17 -25.35 30.38
N LYS A 473 -9.12 -25.89 29.61
CA LYS A 473 -8.93 -26.13 28.19
C LYS A 473 -9.48 -25.01 27.32
N GLU A 474 -10.62 -24.46 27.70
CA GLU A 474 -11.35 -23.43 26.93
C GLU A 474 -11.18 -22.03 27.51
#